data_AF-A0A1G4Z137-F1
#
_entry.id   AF-A0A1G4Z137-F1
#
_cell.length_a   1.000
_cell.length_b   1.000
_cell.length_c   1.000
_cell.angle_alpha   90.00
_cell.angle_beta   90.00
_cell.angle_gamma   90.00
#
_symmetry.space_group_name_H-M   'P 1'
#
loop_
_entity.id
_entity.type
_entity.pdbx_description
1 polymer ?
#
loop_
_entity_poly.entity_id
_entity_poly.type
_entity_poly.pdbx_seq_one_letter_code
_entity_poly.pdbx_strand_id
1 'polypeptide(L)'
;MILLINAIAIFASFSLNQIYAVYWGAILPTLYAIIVAPQALITRPEIPTSAITKILADKWDNAEDLTAYIVKYWMAFAYPATSWKKQRNSVILYLTSFVLGIVYFLRELFAAGIILFIIGYILYQMSLRADRPRSVYANADFRDSDNGFARKEWELAAMSIVAISDLYPDDRTLKVSANEVSEDGDVKSLLSKYRHDGRMEGTGSRPAA
;
A
#
# COMPACT_ATOMS: atom_id res chain seq x y z
N MET A 1 5.92 -15.25 -11.61
CA MET A 1 4.82 -15.76 -12.45
C MET A 1 4.24 -14.67 -13.36
N ILE A 2 3.68 -13.56 -12.83
CA ILE A 2 3.12 -12.49 -13.69
C ILE A 2 4.13 -11.91 -14.68
N LEU A 3 5.39 -11.64 -14.27
CA LEU A 3 6.42 -11.14 -15.19
C LEU A 3 6.66 -12.10 -16.38
N LEU A 4 6.71 -13.41 -16.12
CA LEU A 4 6.92 -14.43 -17.16
C LEU A 4 5.72 -14.55 -18.10
N ILE A 5 4.50 -14.59 -17.55
CA ILE A 5 3.27 -14.61 -18.36
C ILE A 5 3.18 -13.36 -19.23
N ASN A 6 3.53 -12.20 -18.68
CA ASN A 6 3.54 -10.93 -19.38
C ASN A 6 4.57 -10.92 -20.53
N ALA A 7 5.79 -11.43 -20.28
CA ALA A 7 6.82 -11.55 -21.30
C ALA A 7 6.38 -12.47 -22.45
N ILE A 8 5.76 -13.61 -22.14
CA ILE A 8 5.22 -14.54 -23.14
C ILE A 8 4.10 -13.87 -23.95
N ALA A 9 3.20 -13.14 -23.30
CA ALA A 9 2.11 -12.43 -23.96
C ALA A 9 2.61 -11.33 -24.90
N ILE A 10 3.62 -10.57 -24.49
CA ILE A 10 4.29 -9.56 -25.34
C ILE A 10 4.99 -10.24 -26.52
N PHE A 11 5.71 -11.34 -26.28
CA PHE A 11 6.37 -12.08 -27.36
C PHE A 11 5.35 -12.60 -28.39
N ALA A 12 4.24 -13.17 -27.92
CA ALA A 12 3.15 -13.62 -28.77
C ALA A 12 2.51 -12.46 -29.56
N SER A 13 2.41 -11.27 -28.96
CA SER A 13 1.88 -10.07 -29.63
C SER A 13 2.63 -9.64 -30.89
N PHE A 14 3.94 -9.92 -30.96
CA PHE A 14 4.79 -9.50 -32.07
C PHE A 14 5.29 -10.65 -32.94
N SER A 15 5.17 -11.90 -32.49
CA SER A 15 5.71 -13.07 -33.20
C SER A 15 4.63 -13.87 -33.94
N LEU A 16 3.36 -13.75 -33.55
CA LEU A 16 2.27 -14.46 -34.22
C LEU A 16 1.76 -13.66 -35.42
N ASN A 17 1.76 -14.28 -36.60
CA ASN A 17 1.21 -13.70 -37.83
C ASN A 17 -0.32 -13.85 -37.88
N GLN A 18 -1.01 -13.31 -36.86
CA GLN A 18 -2.47 -13.28 -36.78
C GLN A 18 -2.94 -11.84 -36.54
N ILE A 19 -4.06 -11.46 -37.16
CA ILE A 19 -4.62 -10.09 -37.12
C ILE A 19 -4.84 -9.60 -35.68
N TYR A 20 -5.29 -10.48 -34.77
CA TYR A 20 -5.56 -10.13 -33.37
C TYR A 20 -4.36 -10.32 -32.44
N ALA A 21 -3.23 -10.83 -32.94
CA ALA A 21 -2.08 -11.14 -32.10
C ALA A 21 -1.60 -9.92 -31.32
N VAL A 22 -1.63 -8.75 -31.96
CA VAL A 22 -1.19 -7.48 -31.38
C VAL A 22 -1.78 -7.24 -29.98
N TYR A 23 -2.99 -7.71 -29.68
CA TYR A 23 -3.68 -7.49 -28.41
C TYR A 23 -3.28 -8.43 -27.26
N TRP A 24 -2.55 -9.53 -27.49
CA TRP A 24 -2.21 -10.51 -26.44
C TRP A 24 -1.52 -9.89 -25.22
N GLY A 25 -0.54 -9.00 -25.45
CA GLY A 25 0.16 -8.26 -24.41
C GLY A 25 -0.72 -7.30 -23.61
N ALA A 26 -1.84 -6.86 -24.16
CA ALA A 26 -2.79 -5.97 -23.47
C ALA A 26 -3.74 -6.73 -22.52
N ILE A 27 -3.96 -8.03 -22.73
CA ILE A 27 -4.94 -8.81 -21.97
C ILE A 27 -4.59 -8.84 -20.48
N LEU A 28 -3.34 -9.18 -20.15
CA LEU A 28 -2.95 -9.37 -18.76
C LEU A 28 -3.03 -8.06 -17.94
N PRO A 29 -2.49 -6.90 -18.41
CA PRO A 29 -2.68 -5.64 -17.71
C PRO A 29 -4.16 -5.25 -17.57
N THR A 30 -4.97 -5.47 -18.62
CA THR A 30 -6.40 -5.15 -18.61
C THR A 30 -7.16 -5.97 -17.57
N LEU A 31 -7.02 -7.30 -17.58
CA LEU A 31 -7.68 -8.19 -16.62
C LEU A 31 -7.25 -7.87 -15.19
N TYR A 32 -5.96 -7.58 -14.98
CA TYR A 32 -5.46 -7.23 -13.65
C TYR A 32 -6.06 -5.91 -13.16
N ALA A 33 -6.18 -4.91 -14.02
CA ALA A 33 -6.81 -3.63 -13.69
C ALA A 33 -8.30 -3.79 -13.37
N ILE A 34 -9.04 -4.66 -14.08
CA ILE A 34 -10.47 -4.87 -13.84
C ILE A 34 -10.72 -5.64 -12.55
N ILE A 35 -9.95 -6.71 -12.30
CA ILE A 35 -10.23 -7.65 -11.20
C ILE A 35 -9.56 -7.20 -9.90
N VAL A 36 -8.31 -6.76 -9.96
CA VAL A 36 -7.48 -6.57 -8.77
C VAL A 36 -7.42 -5.11 -8.33
N ALA A 37 -7.42 -4.16 -9.27
CA ALA A 37 -7.35 -2.74 -8.90
C ALA A 37 -8.53 -2.25 -8.04
N PRO A 38 -9.80 -2.67 -8.27
CA PRO A 38 -10.90 -2.28 -7.40
C PRO A 38 -10.67 -2.69 -5.94
N GLN A 39 -10.08 -3.86 -5.70
CA GLN A 39 -9.80 -4.32 -4.33
C GLN A 39 -8.74 -3.46 -3.63
N ALA A 40 -7.77 -2.94 -4.37
CA ALA A 40 -6.69 -2.12 -3.82
C ALA A 40 -7.02 -0.62 -3.78
N LEU A 41 -7.93 -0.15 -4.63
CA LEU A 41 -8.28 1.26 -4.77
C LEU A 41 -9.60 1.63 -4.10
N ILE A 42 -10.55 0.69 -3.98
CA ILE A 42 -11.81 0.91 -3.29
C ILE A 42 -11.68 0.49 -1.84
N THR A 43 -11.76 1.48 -0.96
CA THR A 43 -11.72 1.29 0.50
C THR A 43 -13.02 0.67 0.98
N ARG A 44 -12.98 -0.56 1.51
CA ARG A 44 -14.10 -1.18 2.24
C ARG A 44 -13.58 -1.86 3.51
N PRO A 45 -13.42 -1.09 4.60
CA PRO A 45 -13.12 -1.67 5.89
C PRO A 45 -14.27 -2.59 6.31
N GLU A 46 -13.93 -3.73 6.89
CA GLU A 46 -14.95 -4.63 7.46
C GLU A 46 -15.55 -4.05 8.75
N ILE A 47 -14.76 -3.19 9.43
CA ILE A 47 -15.15 -2.50 10.66
C ILE A 47 -15.59 -1.07 10.30
N PRO A 48 -16.73 -0.56 10.83
CA PRO A 48 -17.14 0.82 10.62
C PRO A 48 -16.05 1.81 11.08
N THR A 49 -15.82 2.87 10.30
CA THR A 49 -14.81 3.91 10.61
C THR A 49 -14.96 4.45 12.04
N SER A 50 -16.19 4.69 12.49
CA SER A 50 -16.47 5.19 13.85
C SER A 50 -16.05 4.21 14.95
N ALA A 51 -16.17 2.90 14.69
CA ALA A 51 -15.72 1.87 15.63
C ALA A 51 -14.19 1.80 15.67
N ILE A 52 -13.51 1.92 14.52
CA ILE A 52 -12.05 2.01 14.45
C ILE A 52 -11.55 3.21 15.27
N THR A 53 -12.12 4.41 15.05
CA THR A 53 -11.70 5.61 15.77
C THR A 53 -11.92 5.47 17.27
N LYS A 54 -13.04 4.90 17.69
CA LYS A 54 -13.32 4.69 19.12
C LYS A 54 -12.28 3.77 19.77
N ILE A 55 -11.97 2.63 19.15
CA ILE A 55 -10.97 1.68 19.68
C ILE A 55 -9.58 2.34 19.76
N LEU A 56 -9.21 3.13 18.75
CA LEU A 56 -7.92 3.81 18.75
C LEU A 56 -7.87 4.98 19.73
N ALA A 57 -8.96 5.72 19.92
CA ALA A 57 -9.03 6.86 20.83
C ALA A 57 -8.78 6.48 22.30
N ASP A 58 -9.04 5.23 22.68
CA ASP A 58 -8.74 4.72 24.02
C ASP A 58 -7.23 4.56 24.28
N LYS A 59 -6.39 4.55 23.24
CA LYS A 59 -4.94 4.29 23.34
C LYS A 59 -4.04 5.31 22.64
N TRP A 60 -4.58 6.13 21.74
CA TRP A 60 -3.81 6.99 20.83
C TRP A 60 -4.32 8.43 20.83
N ASP A 61 -3.41 9.38 21.11
CA ASP A 61 -3.67 10.83 21.08
C ASP A 61 -4.07 11.34 19.67
N ASN A 62 -3.70 10.62 18.62
CA ASN A 62 -3.94 10.96 17.20
C ASN A 62 -4.88 9.97 16.49
N ALA A 63 -5.85 9.41 17.20
CA ALA A 63 -6.74 8.36 16.70
C ALA A 63 -7.47 8.71 15.38
N GLU A 64 -7.86 9.97 15.16
CA GLU A 64 -8.53 10.38 13.92
C GLU A 64 -7.60 10.27 12.69
N ASP A 65 -6.38 10.82 12.80
CA ASP A 65 -5.35 10.74 11.75
C ASP A 65 -4.98 9.28 11.44
N LEU A 66 -4.85 8.45 12.48
CA LEU A 66 -4.58 7.01 12.33
C LEU A 66 -5.74 6.27 11.68
N THR A 67 -6.98 6.55 12.09
CA THR A 67 -8.18 5.95 11.47
C THR A 67 -8.22 6.29 9.99
N ALA A 68 -8.05 7.57 9.64
CA ALA A 68 -8.07 8.00 8.25
C ALA A 68 -7.00 7.29 7.42
N TYR A 69 -5.79 7.12 7.97
CA TYR A 69 -4.69 6.42 7.31
C TYR A 69 -4.96 4.91 7.16
N ILE A 70 -5.39 4.23 8.22
CA ILE A 70 -5.73 2.81 8.23
C ILE A 70 -6.85 2.52 7.24
N VAL A 71 -7.92 3.33 7.25
CA VAL A 71 -9.03 3.19 6.30
C VAL A 71 -8.55 3.42 4.87
N LYS A 72 -7.76 4.49 4.62
CA LYS A 72 -7.22 4.77 3.28
C LYS A 72 -6.39 3.61 2.71
N TYR A 73 -5.63 2.92 3.55
CA TYR A 73 -4.77 1.80 3.16
C TYR A 73 -5.24 0.45 3.70
N TRP A 74 -6.56 0.30 3.92
CA TRP A 74 -7.14 -0.89 4.54
C TRP A 74 -6.67 -2.20 3.91
N MET A 75 -6.58 -2.23 2.58
CA MET A 75 -6.12 -3.41 1.83
C MET A 75 -4.71 -3.87 2.24
N ALA A 76 -3.80 -2.94 2.52
CA ALA A 76 -2.44 -3.26 2.96
C ALA A 76 -2.42 -3.87 4.36
N PHE A 77 -3.33 -3.44 5.23
CA PHE A 77 -3.45 -3.91 6.60
C PHE A 77 -4.22 -5.24 6.69
N ALA A 78 -5.34 -5.37 5.99
CA ALA A 78 -6.16 -6.58 5.97
C ALA A 78 -5.47 -7.75 5.26
N TYR A 79 -4.61 -7.49 4.27
CA TYR A 79 -3.95 -8.55 3.49
C TYR A 79 -2.42 -8.37 3.37
N PRO A 80 -1.67 -8.39 4.50
CA PRO A 80 -0.22 -8.15 4.52
C PRO A 80 0.54 -9.05 3.55
N ALA A 81 0.24 -10.36 3.59
CA ALA A 81 0.95 -11.38 2.84
C ALA A 81 0.83 -11.26 1.30
N THR A 82 -0.17 -10.52 0.81
CA THR A 82 -0.44 -10.39 -0.63
C THR A 82 -0.28 -8.95 -1.16
N SER A 83 -0.38 -7.94 -0.30
CA SER A 83 -0.27 -6.51 -0.65
C SER A 83 1.01 -6.17 -1.41
N TRP A 84 2.19 -6.57 -0.91
CA TRP A 84 3.47 -6.34 -1.58
C TRP A 84 3.55 -6.99 -2.97
N LYS A 85 2.98 -8.20 -3.13
CA LYS A 85 2.91 -8.89 -4.43
C LYS A 85 2.02 -8.10 -5.39
N LYS A 86 0.91 -7.56 -4.90
CA LYS A 86 -0.02 -6.73 -5.69
C LYS A 86 0.66 -5.44 -6.15
N GLN A 87 1.40 -4.76 -5.27
CA GLN A 87 2.22 -3.61 -5.63
C GLN A 87 3.24 -3.95 -6.72
N ARG A 88 4.06 -5.00 -6.52
CA ARG A 88 5.08 -5.37 -7.51
C ARG A 88 4.47 -5.74 -8.86
N ASN A 89 3.37 -6.48 -8.86
CA ASN A 89 2.68 -6.87 -10.08
C ASN A 89 2.08 -5.65 -10.81
N SER A 90 1.50 -4.69 -10.09
CA SER A 90 0.99 -3.48 -10.71
C SER A 90 2.10 -2.61 -11.28
N VAL A 91 3.32 -2.60 -10.69
CA VAL A 91 4.50 -1.95 -11.29
C VAL A 91 4.82 -2.51 -12.67
N ILE A 92 4.98 -3.83 -12.75
CA ILE A 92 5.30 -4.52 -14.01
C ILE A 92 4.23 -4.24 -15.07
N LEU A 93 2.96 -4.30 -14.66
CA LEU A 93 1.84 -4.20 -15.59
C LEU A 93 1.57 -2.76 -16.03
N TYR A 94 1.74 -1.73 -15.18
CA TYR A 94 1.58 -0.35 -15.65
C TYR A 94 2.68 0.04 -16.64
N LEU A 95 3.94 -0.38 -16.40
CA LEU A 95 5.04 -0.14 -17.32
C LEU A 95 4.76 -0.80 -18.67
N THR A 96 4.26 -2.04 -18.63
CA THR A 96 3.85 -2.77 -19.83
C THR A 96 2.74 -2.05 -20.58
N SER A 97 1.70 -1.60 -19.87
CA SER A 97 0.60 -0.86 -20.47
C SER A 97 1.06 0.43 -21.14
N PHE A 98 1.96 1.20 -20.51
CA PHE A 98 2.49 2.41 -21.13
C PHE A 98 3.35 2.12 -22.36
N VAL A 99 4.23 1.12 -22.29
CA VAL A 99 5.03 0.69 -23.45
C VAL A 99 4.13 0.25 -24.61
N LEU A 100 3.16 -0.63 -24.34
CA LEU A 100 2.21 -1.08 -25.36
C LEU A 100 1.31 0.05 -25.87
N GLY A 101 0.94 1.00 -25.00
CA GLY A 101 0.22 2.21 -25.38
C GLY A 101 0.98 3.03 -26.42
N ILE A 102 2.28 3.26 -26.20
CA ILE A 102 3.17 3.92 -27.17
C ILE A 102 3.24 3.13 -28.47
N VAL A 103 3.45 1.81 -28.40
CA VAL A 103 3.53 0.95 -29.59
C VAL A 103 2.24 0.99 -30.41
N TYR A 104 1.07 0.99 -29.76
CA TYR A 104 -0.21 1.07 -30.44
C TYR A 104 -0.42 2.43 -31.11
N PHE A 105 -0.02 3.52 -30.47
CA PHE A 105 0.00 4.85 -31.09
C PHE A 105 0.87 4.90 -32.34
N LEU A 106 2.08 4.33 -32.28
CA LEU A 106 3.00 4.26 -33.43
C LEU A 106 2.46 3.39 -34.58
N ARG A 107 1.52 2.47 -34.28
CA ARG A 107 0.84 1.63 -35.27
C ARG A 107 -0.54 2.18 -35.66
N GLU A 108 -0.83 3.44 -35.33
CA GLU A 108 -2.11 4.11 -35.62
C GLU A 108 -3.35 3.46 -34.96
N LEU A 109 -3.13 2.56 -33.98
CA LEU A 109 -4.16 1.93 -33.15
C LEU A 109 -4.54 2.84 -31.97
N PHE A 110 -4.95 4.08 -32.26
CA PHE A 110 -5.10 5.15 -31.25
C PHE A 110 -6.06 4.78 -30.12
N ALA A 111 -7.23 4.22 -30.43
CA ALA A 111 -8.21 3.84 -29.41
C ALA A 111 -7.65 2.79 -28.43
N ALA A 112 -6.96 1.77 -28.95
CA ALA A 112 -6.32 0.76 -28.12
C ALA A 112 -5.17 1.35 -27.28
N GLY A 113 -4.40 2.27 -27.86
CA GLY A 113 -3.35 2.99 -27.16
C GLY A 113 -3.87 3.82 -25.98
N ILE A 114 -4.95 4.58 -26.20
CA ILE A 114 -5.61 5.38 -25.14
C ILE A 114 -6.10 4.48 -24.01
N ILE A 115 -6.78 3.38 -24.34
CA ILE A 115 -7.27 2.41 -23.34
C ILE A 115 -6.10 1.88 -22.50
N LEU A 116 -4.97 1.55 -23.13
CA LEU A 116 -3.80 1.08 -22.41
C LEU A 116 -3.15 2.16 -21.53
N PHE A 117 -3.15 3.43 -21.93
CA PHE A 117 -2.72 4.52 -21.05
C PHE A 117 -3.63 4.64 -19.82
N ILE A 118 -4.95 4.53 -20.00
CA ILE A 118 -5.91 4.55 -18.88
C ILE A 118 -5.65 3.37 -17.93
N ILE A 119 -5.49 2.16 -18.47
CA ILE A 119 -5.18 0.96 -17.69
C ILE A 119 -3.84 1.11 -16.97
N GLY A 120 -2.82 1.62 -17.65
CA GLY A 120 -1.51 1.93 -17.06
C GLY A 120 -1.64 2.91 -15.91
N TYR A 121 -2.44 3.97 -16.05
CA TYR A 121 -2.68 4.93 -14.98
C TYR A 121 -3.38 4.29 -13.76
N ILE A 122 -4.40 3.46 -13.97
CA ILE A 122 -5.09 2.73 -12.89
C ILE A 122 -4.10 1.83 -12.13
N LEU A 123 -3.27 1.08 -12.86
CA LEU A 123 -2.26 0.19 -12.29
C LEU A 123 -1.14 0.96 -11.59
N TYR A 124 -0.75 2.12 -12.10
CA TYR A 124 0.20 3.02 -11.46
C TYR A 124 -0.35 3.50 -10.12
N GLN A 125 -1.60 4.00 -10.07
CA GLN A 125 -2.25 4.39 -8.82
C GLN A 125 -2.34 3.23 -7.82
N MET A 126 -2.63 2.02 -8.32
CA MET A 126 -2.61 0.81 -7.50
C MET A 126 -1.21 0.50 -6.96
N SER A 127 -0.15 0.69 -7.75
CA SER A 127 1.24 0.47 -7.30
C SER A 127 1.67 1.39 -6.17
N LEU A 128 1.16 2.63 -6.16
CA LEU A 128 1.43 3.56 -5.07
C LEU A 128 0.68 3.19 -3.80
N ARG A 129 -0.52 2.60 -3.93
CA ARG A 129 -1.44 2.42 -2.80
C ARG A 129 -1.41 1.03 -2.17
N ALA A 130 -1.16 -0.02 -2.94
CA ALA A 130 -1.41 -1.41 -2.56
C ALA A 130 -0.67 -1.86 -1.29
N ASP A 131 0.53 -1.35 -1.04
CA ASP A 131 1.31 -1.62 0.18
C ASP A 131 1.99 -0.35 0.72
N ARG A 132 1.31 0.80 0.57
CA ARG A 132 1.86 2.13 0.91
C ARG A 132 2.46 2.18 2.32
N PRO A 133 1.78 1.74 3.40
CA PRO A 133 2.29 1.90 4.76
C PRO A 133 3.68 1.25 4.95
N ARG A 134 3.87 0.02 4.46
CA ARG A 134 5.16 -0.68 4.57
C ARG A 134 6.22 -0.06 3.66
N SER A 135 5.83 0.32 2.44
CA SER A 135 6.75 0.97 1.50
C SER A 135 7.24 2.34 1.97
N VAL A 136 6.40 3.09 2.69
CA VAL A 136 6.75 4.38 3.28
C VAL A 136 7.63 4.16 4.51
N TYR A 137 7.24 3.26 5.41
CA TYR A 137 8.02 2.97 6.62
C TYR A 137 9.45 2.50 6.28
N ALA A 138 9.60 1.63 5.29
CA ALA A 138 10.89 1.10 4.87
C ALA A 138 11.76 2.07 4.04
N ASN A 139 11.23 3.23 3.63
CA ASN A 139 11.95 4.17 2.78
C ASN A 139 12.60 5.29 3.61
N ALA A 140 13.93 5.35 3.59
CA ALA A 140 14.72 6.38 4.26
C ALA A 140 14.37 7.80 3.77
N ASP A 141 13.99 7.98 2.51
CA ASP A 141 13.60 9.29 1.97
C ASP A 141 12.37 9.86 2.69
N PHE A 142 11.51 9.03 3.25
CA PHE A 142 10.36 9.49 4.04
C PHE A 142 10.75 9.73 5.50
N ARG A 143 11.66 8.91 6.03
CA ARG A 143 12.17 9.01 7.40
C ARG A 143 13.01 10.28 7.57
N ASP A 144 14.00 10.49 6.72
CA ASP A 144 15.03 11.52 6.89
C ASP A 144 14.72 12.80 6.10
N SER A 145 13.49 12.92 5.58
CA SER A 145 13.10 14.05 4.75
C SER A 145 12.88 15.32 5.58
N ASP A 146 13.54 16.40 5.16
CA ASP A 146 13.29 17.78 5.63
C ASP A 146 11.89 18.29 5.25
N ASN A 147 11.22 17.64 4.29
CA ASN A 147 9.82 17.91 3.98
C ASN A 147 8.91 17.32 5.07
N GLY A 148 8.30 18.20 5.86
CA GLY A 148 7.38 17.83 6.94
C GLY A 148 6.19 16.96 6.51
N PHE A 149 5.78 17.00 5.25
CA PHE A 149 4.72 16.11 4.75
C PHE A 149 5.18 14.66 4.63
N ALA A 150 6.38 14.41 4.10
CA ALA A 150 6.90 13.06 3.92
C ALA A 150 7.26 12.45 5.28
N ARG A 151 7.85 13.25 6.20
CA ARG A 151 8.07 12.83 7.58
C ARG A 151 6.76 12.50 8.28
N LYS A 152 5.72 13.33 8.17
CA LYS A 152 4.40 13.04 8.76
C LYS A 152 3.79 11.76 8.16
N GLU A 153 3.94 11.50 6.87
CA GLU A 153 3.48 10.25 6.26
C GLU A 153 4.23 9.04 6.82
N TRP A 154 5.53 9.16 7.05
CA TRP A 154 6.36 8.12 7.70
C TRP A 154 5.88 7.81 9.11
N GLU A 155 5.68 8.85 9.93
CA GLU A 155 5.22 8.71 11.31
C GLU A 155 3.84 8.04 11.36
N LEU A 156 2.91 8.47 10.52
CA LEU A 156 1.58 7.86 10.40
C LEU A 156 1.65 6.41 9.94
N ALA A 157 2.53 6.08 8.98
CA ALA A 157 2.72 4.73 8.52
C ALA A 157 3.23 3.81 9.65
N ALA A 158 4.27 4.24 10.37
CA ALA A 158 4.84 3.49 11.48
C ALA A 158 3.82 3.27 12.61
N MET A 159 3.16 4.34 13.06
CA MET A 159 2.13 4.25 14.09
C MET A 159 0.94 3.38 13.65
N SER A 160 0.52 3.46 12.39
CA SER A 160 -0.59 2.65 11.87
C SER A 160 -0.26 1.15 11.83
N ILE A 161 1.00 0.78 11.55
CA ILE A 161 1.47 -0.62 11.62
C ILE A 161 1.42 -1.15 13.06
N VAL A 162 1.66 -0.30 14.06
CA VAL A 162 1.51 -0.69 15.47
C VAL A 162 0.03 -0.73 15.87
N ALA A 163 -0.73 0.32 15.54
CA ALA A 163 -2.13 0.50 15.90
C ALA A 163 -3.06 -0.58 15.33
N ILE A 164 -2.75 -1.17 14.18
CA ILE A 164 -3.55 -2.26 13.62
C ILE A 164 -3.57 -3.50 14.54
N SER A 165 -2.54 -3.71 15.35
CA SER A 165 -2.50 -4.80 16.33
C SER A 165 -3.43 -4.56 17.52
N ASP A 166 -3.77 -3.29 17.82
CA ASP A 166 -4.79 -2.96 18.81
C ASP A 166 -6.21 -3.25 18.30
N LEU A 167 -6.42 -3.17 16.98
CA LEU A 167 -7.70 -3.50 16.32
C LEU A 167 -7.91 -5.02 16.20
N TYR A 168 -6.84 -5.79 16.07
CA TYR A 168 -6.86 -7.25 15.94
C TYR A 168 -5.87 -7.92 16.91
N PRO A 169 -6.15 -7.91 18.23
CA PRO A 169 -5.22 -8.42 19.23
C PRO A 169 -4.96 -9.92 19.10
N ASP A 170 -5.84 -10.70 18.48
CA ASP A 170 -5.65 -12.14 18.34
C ASP A 170 -4.83 -12.53 17.09
N ASP A 171 -4.53 -11.59 16.19
CA ASP A 171 -3.73 -11.85 15.01
C ASP A 171 -2.23 -11.85 15.34
N ARG A 172 -1.66 -13.05 15.40
CA ARG A 172 -0.23 -13.25 15.67
C ARG A 172 0.68 -12.59 14.65
N THR A 173 0.28 -12.55 13.37
CA THR A 173 1.10 -11.98 12.29
C THR A 173 1.20 -10.47 12.43
N LEU A 174 0.06 -9.82 12.71
CA LEU A 174 0.02 -8.38 12.96
C LEU A 174 0.80 -7.99 14.22
N LYS A 175 0.71 -8.79 15.28
CA LYS A 175 1.50 -8.60 16.51
C LYS A 175 3.00 -8.69 16.28
N VAL A 176 3.47 -9.67 15.51
CA VAL A 176 4.91 -9.78 15.18
C VAL A 176 5.39 -8.53 14.44
N SER A 177 4.66 -8.11 13.40
CA SER A 177 5.01 -6.91 12.65
C SER A 177 4.96 -5.64 13.51
N ALA A 178 3.98 -5.51 14.40
CA ALA A 178 3.86 -4.39 15.31
C ALA A 178 5.03 -4.35 16.31
N ASN A 179 5.44 -5.50 16.86
CA ASN A 179 6.57 -5.60 17.77
C ASN A 179 7.88 -5.20 17.07
N GLU A 180 8.15 -5.72 15.88
CA GLU A 180 9.34 -5.34 15.10
C GLU A 180 9.41 -3.83 14.85
N VAL A 181 8.30 -3.20 14.45
CA VAL A 181 8.24 -1.75 14.22
C VAL A 181 8.36 -0.96 15.52
N SER A 182 7.80 -1.46 16.63
CA SER A 182 7.90 -0.80 17.94
C SER A 182 9.31 -0.84 18.54
N GLU A 183 10.17 -1.75 18.07
CA GLU A 183 11.57 -1.84 18.52
C GLU A 183 12.48 -0.81 17.85
N ASP A 184 12.08 -0.19 16.73
CA ASP A 184 12.82 0.88 16.05
C ASP A 184 12.92 2.12 16.95
N GLY A 185 14.15 2.63 17.15
CA GLY A 185 14.44 3.74 18.06
C GLY A 185 13.64 5.01 17.78
N ASP A 186 13.44 5.36 16.50
CA ASP A 186 12.66 6.54 16.13
C ASP A 186 11.16 6.31 16.40
N VAL A 187 10.70 5.08 16.21
CA VAL A 187 9.31 4.71 16.48
C VAL A 187 9.04 4.69 17.98
N LYS A 188 9.97 4.22 18.82
CA LYS A 188 9.84 4.30 20.28
C LYS A 188 9.57 5.73 20.75
N SER A 189 10.26 6.71 20.18
CA SER A 189 10.02 8.13 20.49
C SER A 189 8.66 8.63 20.02
N LEU A 190 8.12 8.08 18.92
CA LEU A 190 6.75 8.41 18.48
C LEU A 190 5.70 7.77 19.39
N LEU A 191 5.90 6.51 19.76
CA LEU A 191 4.99 5.77 20.64
C LEU A 191 4.91 6.41 22.02
N SER A 192 6.03 6.86 22.60
CA SER A 192 6.01 7.57 23.89
C SER A 192 5.27 8.92 23.83
N LYS A 193 5.25 9.55 22.65
CA LYS A 193 4.56 10.82 22.42
C LYS A 193 3.05 10.65 22.23
N TYR A 194 2.64 9.66 21.44
CA TYR A 194 1.26 9.52 20.96
C TYR A 194 0.45 8.38 21.59
N ARG A 195 1.07 7.39 22.23
CA ARG A 195 0.37 6.24 22.82
C ARG A 195 0.24 6.40 24.35
N HIS A 196 -0.96 6.20 24.87
CA HIS A 196 -1.27 6.37 26.29
C HIS A 196 -0.54 5.36 27.21
N ASP A 197 -0.32 4.13 26.73
CA ASP A 197 0.33 3.07 27.52
C ASP A 197 1.78 3.42 27.92
N GLY A 198 2.47 4.28 27.15
CA GLY A 198 3.82 4.75 27.46
C GLY A 198 3.89 5.84 28.54
N ARG A 199 2.77 6.43 28.95
CA ARG A 199 2.74 7.47 30.00
C ARG A 199 2.61 6.90 31.42
N MET A 200 2.26 5.64 31.60
CA MET A 200 2.01 5.04 32.92
C MET A 200 3.25 4.46 33.60
N GLU A 201 4.39 4.29 32.90
CA GLU A 201 5.63 3.78 33.51
C GLU A 201 6.59 4.89 34.01
N GLY A 202 6.25 6.17 33.79
CA GLY A 202 7.13 7.31 34.09
C GLY A 202 6.82 8.12 35.36
N THR A 203 5.74 7.83 36.08
CA THR A 203 5.35 8.56 37.31
C THR A 203 5.20 7.61 38.49
N GLY A 204 6.28 6.90 38.82
CA GLY A 204 6.29 5.90 39.87
C GLY A 204 7.63 5.79 40.59
N SER A 205 8.12 6.88 41.19
CA SER A 205 8.93 6.89 42.43
C SER A 205 9.53 8.26 42.69
N ARG A 206 8.81 9.10 43.45
CA ARG A 206 9.47 10.09 44.31
C ARG A 206 9.99 9.31 45.53
N PRO A 207 11.31 9.25 45.81
CA PRO A 207 11.75 8.77 47.10
C PRO A 207 11.33 9.81 48.15
N ALA A 208 10.58 9.36 49.14
CA ALA A 208 10.40 10.10 50.38
C ALA A 208 11.66 9.96 51.21
N ALA A 209 12.35 11.08 51.45
CA ALA A 209 13.17 11.36 52.64
C ALA A 209 13.47 12.86 52.67
#